data_AF-A0AA97A8P9-F1
#
_entry.id   AF-A0AA97A8P9-F1
#
_cell.length_a   1.000
_cell.length_b   1.000
_cell.length_c   1.000
_cell.angle_alpha   90.00
_cell.angle_beta   90.00
_cell.angle_gamma   90.00
#
_symmetry.space_group_name_H-M   'P 1'
#
loop_
_entity.id
_entity.type
_entity.pdbx_description
1 polymer ?
#
loop_
_entity_poly.entity_id
_entity_poly.type
_entity_poly.pdbx_seq_one_letter_code
_entity_poly.pdbx_strand_id
1 'polypeptide(L)'
;MQNVKIEKLLFFLIIFLFLFTIINVTNASEFSGDGVGTVDEPYKIMTIHQLDEVRYNLSASYILMNDLDFNDTSNESWIPIGYCHDLYG
;
A
#
# COMPACT_ATOMS: atom_id res chain seq x y z
N MET A 1 42.05 -0.92 -27.59
CA MET A 1 41.79 -1.16 -26.15
C MET A 1 40.79 -0.18 -25.52
N GLN A 2 40.70 1.09 -25.95
CA GLN A 2 39.78 2.07 -25.35
C GLN A 2 38.30 1.82 -25.69
N ASN A 3 37.97 1.45 -26.93
CA ASN A 3 36.57 1.21 -27.35
C ASN A 3 35.89 0.07 -26.57
N VAL A 4 36.62 -1.03 -26.32
CA VAL A 4 36.14 -2.18 -25.52
C VAL A 4 35.88 -1.78 -24.06
N LYS A 5 36.61 -0.79 -23.51
CA LYS A 5 36.36 -0.28 -22.16
C LYS A 5 35.10 0.61 -22.11
N ILE A 6 34.85 1.39 -23.16
CA ILE A 6 33.67 2.26 -23.29
C ILE A 6 32.39 1.41 -23.45
N GLU A 7 32.41 0.40 -24.32
CA GLU A 7 31.26 -0.50 -24.50
C GLU A 7 30.88 -1.22 -23.20
N LYS A 8 31.88 -1.70 -22.45
CA LYS A 8 31.67 -2.30 -21.12
C LYS A 8 31.10 -1.29 -20.12
N LEU A 9 31.62 -0.06 -20.10
CA LEU A 9 31.12 1.01 -19.23
C LEU A 9 29.66 1.37 -19.55
N LEU A 10 29.30 1.46 -20.82
CA LEU A 10 27.93 1.71 -21.27
C LEU A 10 27.00 0.55 -20.90
N PHE A 11 27.45 -0.69 -21.04
CA PHE A 11 26.70 -1.86 -20.62
C PHE A 11 26.41 -1.86 -19.09
N PHE A 12 27.42 -1.57 -18.27
CA PHE A 12 27.23 -1.43 -16.81
C PHE A 12 26.32 -0.25 -16.45
N LEU A 13 26.41 0.86 -17.18
CA LEU A 13 25.54 2.04 -16.98
C LEU A 13 24.09 1.72 -17.32
N ILE A 14 23.83 1.00 -18.41
CA ILE A 14 22.46 0.58 -18.79
C ILE A 14 21.89 -0.38 -17.74
N ILE A 15 22.69 -1.34 -17.25
CA ILE A 15 22.27 -2.24 -16.17
C ILE A 15 21.99 -1.46 -14.88
N PHE A 16 22.83 -0.49 -14.53
CA PHE A 16 22.63 0.35 -13.35
C PHE A 16 21.34 1.18 -13.46
N LEU A 17 21.09 1.78 -14.63
CA LEU A 17 19.85 2.52 -14.90
C LEU A 17 18.62 1.60 -14.88
N PHE A 18 18.73 0.38 -15.40
CA PHE A 18 17.66 -0.62 -15.38
C PHE A 18 17.35 -1.11 -13.95
N LEU A 19 18.40 -1.40 -13.16
CA LEU A 19 18.26 -1.75 -11.74
C LEU A 19 17.65 -0.59 -10.94
N PHE A 20 18.05 0.64 -11.23
CA PHE A 20 17.48 1.85 -10.64
C PHE A 20 15.99 1.99 -10.98
N THR A 21 15.57 1.72 -12.23
CA THR A 21 14.14 1.73 -12.58
C THR A 21 13.34 0.63 -11.88
N ILE A 22 13.90 -0.57 -11.68
CA ILE A 22 13.19 -1.67 -10.98
C ILE A 22 12.93 -1.31 -9.50
N ILE A 23 13.90 -0.67 -8.82
CA ILE A 23 13.76 -0.24 -7.42
C ILE A 23 12.62 0.78 -7.23
N ASN A 24 12.38 1.64 -8.23
CA ASN A 24 11.30 2.65 -8.16
C ASN A 24 9.89 2.07 -8.43
N VAL A 25 9.78 0.83 -8.93
CA VAL A 25 8.49 0.24 -9.37
C VAL A 25 7.76 -0.54 -8.27
N THR A 26 8.37 -0.80 -7.11
CA THR A 26 7.85 -1.79 -6.14
C THR A 26 6.96 -1.25 -5.01
N ASN A 27 6.51 0.00 -5.03
CA ASN A 27 5.52 0.47 -4.04
C ASN A 27 4.12 0.45 -4.66
N ALA A 28 3.61 -0.76 -4.95
CA ALA A 28 2.17 -0.90 -5.12
C ALA A 28 1.53 -0.49 -3.79
N SER A 29 0.75 0.59 -3.78
CA SER A 29 0.10 1.07 -2.56
C SER A 29 -0.81 -0.02 -2.01
N GLU A 30 -0.55 -0.48 -0.78
CA GLU A 30 -1.36 -1.47 -0.07
C GLU A 30 -2.77 -0.93 0.24
N PHE A 31 -2.92 0.40 0.26
CA PHE A 31 -4.15 1.12 0.56
C PHE A 31 -4.60 1.95 -0.65
N SER A 32 -5.89 1.98 -0.95
CA SER A 32 -6.44 2.69 -2.11
C SER A 32 -6.65 4.20 -1.91
N GLY A 33 -6.51 4.70 -0.68
CA GLY A 33 -6.63 6.11 -0.34
C GLY A 33 -5.30 6.83 -0.14
N ASP A 34 -5.39 8.07 0.37
CA ASP A 34 -4.22 8.92 0.65
C ASP A 34 -3.51 8.53 1.96
N GLY A 35 -2.22 8.85 2.07
CA GLY A 35 -1.40 8.60 3.25
C GLY A 35 -0.46 7.41 3.07
N VAL A 36 0.42 7.18 4.06
CA VAL A 36 1.40 6.07 4.03
C VAL A 36 1.30 5.16 5.26
N GLY A 37 0.32 5.38 6.13
CA GLY A 37 0.04 4.51 7.27
C GLY A 37 0.93 4.75 8.50
N THR A 38 1.69 5.84 8.55
CA THR A 38 2.48 6.24 9.72
C THR A 38 1.67 7.16 10.64
N VAL A 39 2.13 7.38 11.87
CA VAL A 39 1.46 8.29 12.82
C VAL A 39 1.40 9.72 12.28
N ASP A 40 2.46 10.18 11.61
CA ASP A 40 2.56 11.53 11.05
C ASP A 40 1.80 11.66 9.71
N GLU A 41 1.68 10.57 8.95
CA GLU A 41 1.00 10.50 7.65
C GLU A 41 0.05 9.29 7.58
N PRO A 42 -1.07 9.33 8.34
CA PRO A 42 -2.00 8.21 8.43
C PRO A 42 -2.75 8.01 7.12
N TYR A 43 -3.20 6.79 6.88
CA TYR A 43 -4.13 6.48 5.80
C TYR A 43 -5.47 7.18 6.03
N LYS A 44 -5.95 7.93 5.02
CA LYS A 44 -7.19 8.71 5.08
C LYS A 44 -8.34 7.90 4.50
N ILE A 45 -9.30 7.57 5.35
CA ILE A 45 -10.48 6.80 4.98
C ILE A 45 -11.60 7.77 4.59
N MET A 46 -12.07 7.65 3.35
CA MET A 46 -13.17 8.43 2.79
C MET A 46 -14.33 7.56 2.29
N THR A 47 -14.09 6.28 2.03
CA THR A 47 -15.08 5.32 1.51
C THR A 47 -15.13 4.05 2.36
N ILE A 48 -16.25 3.31 2.29
CA ILE A 48 -16.39 2.01 2.96
C ILE A 48 -15.34 1.01 2.45
N HIS A 49 -15.03 1.03 1.16
CA HIS A 49 -13.99 0.20 0.57
C HIS A 49 -12.62 0.43 1.22
N GLN A 50 -12.25 1.69 1.46
CA GLN A 50 -11.01 2.02 2.18
C GLN A 50 -11.06 1.57 3.64
N LEU A 51 -12.21 1.63 4.31
CA LEU A 51 -12.36 1.07 5.64
C LEU A 51 -12.17 -0.46 5.63
N ASP A 52 -12.65 -1.14 4.60
CA ASP A 52 -12.47 -2.59 4.43
C ASP A 52 -10.97 -2.95 4.33
N GLU A 53 -10.18 -2.15 3.62
CA GLU A 53 -8.74 -2.37 3.43
C GLU A 53 -7.91 -2.32 4.72
N VAL A 54 -8.44 -1.74 5.81
CA VAL A 54 -7.81 -1.75 7.14
C VAL A 54 -7.48 -3.18 7.58
N ARG A 55 -8.27 -4.18 7.16
CA ARG A 55 -8.04 -5.59 7.49
C ARG A 55 -6.71 -6.15 6.96
N TYR A 56 -6.09 -5.51 5.97
CA TYR A 56 -4.84 -5.96 5.38
C TYR A 56 -3.61 -5.47 6.15
N ASN A 57 -3.71 -4.37 6.92
CA ASN A 57 -2.59 -3.83 7.71
C ASN A 57 -3.04 -3.19 9.04
N LEU A 58 -3.43 -4.03 9.99
CA LEU A 58 -3.94 -3.58 11.30
C LEU A 58 -2.95 -2.78 12.15
N SER A 59 -1.66 -2.78 11.79
CA SER A 59 -0.61 -2.04 12.50
C SER A 59 -0.40 -0.60 12.02
N ALA A 60 -0.98 -0.22 10.87
CA ALA A 60 -0.87 1.12 10.33
C ALA A 60 -1.74 2.14 11.11
N SER A 61 -1.50 3.43 10.87
CA SER A 61 -2.29 4.53 11.41
C SER A 61 -3.33 5.00 10.40
N TYR A 62 -4.54 5.28 10.89
CA TYR A 62 -5.71 5.62 10.06
C TYR A 62 -6.44 6.85 10.61
N ILE A 63 -7.04 7.64 9.74
CA ILE A 63 -7.93 8.76 10.10
C ILE A 63 -9.17 8.78 9.21
N LEU A 64 -10.34 9.00 9.81
CA LEU A 64 -11.59 9.16 9.09
C LEU A 64 -11.74 10.62 8.62
N MET A 65 -11.96 10.82 7.32
CA MET A 65 -12.06 12.15 6.68
C MET A 65 -13.41 12.41 6.04
N ASN A 66 -14.33 11.44 6.10
CA ASN A 66 -15.68 11.54 5.57
C ASN A 66 -16.61 10.63 6.38
N ASP A 67 -17.88 11.04 6.53
CA ASP A 67 -18.91 10.17 7.10
C ASP A 67 -19.16 8.98 6.15
N LEU A 68 -19.21 7.77 6.70
CA LEU A 68 -19.45 6.54 5.94
C LEU A 68 -20.88 6.06 6.17
N ASP A 69 -21.66 6.01 5.10
CA ASP A 69 -23.03 5.51 5.14
C ASP A 69 -23.09 4.04 4.68
N PHE A 70 -23.47 3.15 5.61
CA PHE A 70 -23.63 1.71 5.39
C PHE A 70 -25.06 1.30 4.96
N ASN A 71 -25.97 2.26 4.75
CA ASN A 71 -27.36 1.97 4.40
C ASN A 71 -27.49 1.16 3.08
N ASP A 72 -26.56 1.33 2.15
CA ASP A 72 -26.53 0.57 0.88
C ASP A 72 -25.70 -0.72 0.94
N THR A 73 -25.03 -1.05 2.05
CA THR A 73 -24.25 -2.30 2.18
C THR A 73 -25.12 -3.51 2.51
N SER A 74 -26.44 -3.42 2.33
CA SER A 74 -27.45 -4.43 2.67
C SER A 74 -27.23 -5.82 2.04
N ASN A 75 -26.32 -5.93 1.06
CA ASN A 75 -25.98 -7.20 0.40
C ASN A 75 -24.58 -7.74 0.77
N GLU A 76 -23.74 -6.95 1.45
CA GLU A 76 -22.40 -7.34 1.88
C GLU A 76 -22.38 -7.33 3.41
N SER A 77 -22.50 -8.52 4.00
CA SER A 77 -22.38 -8.68 5.46
C SER A 77 -21.00 -8.20 5.88
N TRP A 78 -20.94 -7.03 6.53
CA TRP A 78 -19.69 -6.48 7.04
C TRP A 78 -18.97 -7.51 7.92
N ILE A 79 -17.72 -7.82 7.55
CA ILE A 79 -16.85 -8.69 8.33
C ILE A 79 -16.02 -7.79 9.25
N PRO A 80 -15.98 -8.05 10.57
CA PRO A 80 -15.14 -7.30 11.49
C PRO A 80 -13.71 -7.12 10.97
N ILE A 81 -13.16 -5.93 11.18
CA ILE A 81 -11.76 -5.64 10.87
C ILE A 81 -10.90 -6.26 11.98
N GLY A 82 -10.17 -7.32 11.63
CA GLY A 82 -9.40 -8.13 12.56
C GLY A 82 -10.16 -9.34 13.13
N TYR A 83 -9.40 -10.28 13.67
CA TYR A 83 -9.95 -11.45 14.36
C TYR A 83 -10.25 -11.10 15.82
N CYS A 84 -11.50 -11.23 16.26
CA CYS A 84 -11.76 -11.51 17.67
C CYS A 84 -11.30 -12.95 17.91
N HIS A 85 -10.21 -13.09 18.65
CA HIS A 85 -9.76 -14.39 19.11
C HIS A 85 -10.61 -14.74 20.35
N ASP A 86 -11.83 -15.24 20.14
CA ASP A 86 -12.63 -15.82 21.21
C ASP A 86 -11.97 -17.14 21.65
N LEU A 87 -10.93 -17.03 22.48
CA LEU A 87 -10.41 -18.15 23.23
C LEU A 87 -11.23 -18.34 24.49
N TYR A 88 -11.98 -19.44 24.51
CA TYR A 88 -12.46 -20.12 25.71
C TYR A 88 -13.26 -19.26 26.70
N GLY A 89 -14.59 -19.30 26.56
CA GLY A 89 -15.53 -19.21 27.66
C GLY A 89 -16.24 -20.54 27.84
#